data_AF-A0A833D751-F1
#
_entry.id   AF-A0A833D751-F1
#
_cell.length_a   1.000
_cell.length_b   1.000
_cell.length_c   1.000
_cell.angle_alpha   90.00
_cell.angle_beta   90.00
_cell.angle_gamma   90.00
#
_symmetry.space_group_name_H-M   'P 1'
#
loop_
_entity.id
_entity.type
_entity.pdbx_description
1 polymer ?
#
loop_
_entity_poly.entity_id
_entity_poly.type
_entity_poly.pdbx_seq_one_letter_code
_entity_poly.pdbx_strand_id
1 'polypeptide(L)'
;GVEPERLRIRVEQLKETNPMLGHRGCRLAVSYPEICEMQARAIFEAAVEAAKETGSAVVPEVMVPLIAWRSELDLLKGIIVRVAEEVQEERKVRLDYQVGTMIELPRAALRAEEIAQSAEFFSFGTNDLTQTCLGLSRDDAGRFLPAYTGSKILETDPFMSIDVEGVGELMAIAAERGRKARAKLKLGICGEHGGDPKSIAFCEAVGLDYVSCSPFRVPIARLAAAQAAVKMRATS
;
A
#
# COMPACT_ATOMS: atom_id res chain seq x y z
N GLY A 1 -26.23 3.82 -29.63
CA GLY A 1 -25.95 3.64 -28.20
C GLY A 1 -25.77 2.17 -27.90
N VAL A 2 -25.33 1.80 -26.69
CA VAL A 2 -25.31 0.40 -26.25
C VAL A 2 -26.71 0.00 -25.77
N GLU A 3 -27.16 -1.21 -26.10
CA GLU A 3 -28.49 -1.71 -25.68
C GLU A 3 -28.62 -1.83 -24.15
N PRO A 4 -29.73 -1.37 -23.54
CA PRO A 4 -29.93 -1.42 -22.08
C PRO A 4 -29.77 -2.82 -21.48
N GLU A 5 -30.20 -3.86 -22.20
CA GLU A 5 -30.08 -5.24 -21.74
C GLU A 5 -28.61 -5.69 -21.64
N ARG A 6 -27.78 -5.26 -22.59
CA ARG A 6 -26.34 -5.56 -22.56
C ARG A 6 -25.66 -4.88 -21.38
N LEU A 7 -26.10 -3.67 -21.01
CA LEU A 7 -25.63 -2.98 -19.79
C LEU A 7 -26.05 -3.74 -18.53
N ARG A 8 -27.31 -4.17 -18.45
CA ARG A 8 -27.82 -4.94 -17.29
C ARG A 8 -27.04 -6.23 -17.08
N ILE A 9 -26.82 -7.00 -18.15
CA ILE A 9 -26.02 -8.23 -18.09
C ILE A 9 -24.61 -7.93 -17.57
N ARG A 10 -23.97 -6.85 -18.06
CA ARG A 10 -22.62 -6.49 -17.62
C ARG A 10 -22.58 -6.09 -16.14
N VAL A 11 -23.57 -5.34 -15.66
CA VAL A 11 -23.68 -4.95 -14.24
C VAL A 11 -23.80 -6.19 -13.35
N GLU A 12 -24.68 -7.13 -13.71
CA GLU A 12 -24.84 -8.37 -12.94
C GLU A 12 -23.58 -9.24 -12.97
N GLN A 13 -22.85 -9.29 -14.09
CA GLN A 13 -21.57 -10.01 -14.18
C GLN A 13 -20.46 -9.41 -13.30
N LEU A 14 -20.48 -8.09 -13.08
CA LEU A 14 -19.48 -7.40 -12.25
C LEU A 14 -19.88 -7.33 -10.77
N LYS A 15 -21.09 -7.74 -10.44
CA LYS A 15 -21.59 -7.70 -9.07
C LYS A 15 -20.96 -8.81 -8.25
N GLU A 16 -20.37 -8.43 -7.12
CA GLU A 16 -19.74 -9.36 -6.19
C GLU A 16 -20.46 -9.34 -4.84
N THR A 17 -20.49 -10.48 -4.15
CA THR A 17 -21.07 -10.57 -2.80
C THR A 17 -20.24 -9.81 -1.77
N ASN A 18 -18.91 -9.88 -1.87
CA ASN A 18 -17.97 -9.21 -0.97
C ASN A 18 -16.91 -8.43 -1.78
N PRO A 19 -17.26 -7.23 -2.30
CA PRO A 19 -16.38 -6.47 -3.21
C PRO A 19 -15.01 -6.13 -2.62
N MET A 20 -14.91 -6.02 -1.29
CA MET A 20 -13.65 -5.78 -0.57
C MET A 20 -12.59 -6.87 -0.87
N LEU A 21 -13.01 -8.12 -1.11
CA LEU A 21 -12.14 -9.26 -1.38
C LEU A 21 -12.19 -9.75 -2.84
N GLY A 22 -12.82 -8.98 -3.73
CA GLY A 22 -13.16 -9.40 -5.09
C GLY A 22 -12.10 -9.15 -6.17
N HIS A 23 -12.57 -8.94 -7.39
CA HIS A 23 -11.77 -8.72 -8.61
C HIS A 23 -11.28 -7.27 -8.72
N ARG A 24 -10.30 -6.94 -7.89
CA ARG A 24 -9.69 -5.60 -7.80
C ARG A 24 -8.17 -5.66 -7.61
N GLY A 25 -7.52 -4.50 -7.60
CA GLY A 25 -6.08 -4.36 -7.40
C GLY A 25 -5.27 -5.14 -8.45
N CYS A 26 -4.21 -5.84 -8.03
CA CYS A 26 -3.38 -6.64 -8.93
C CYS A 26 -4.19 -7.67 -9.75
N ARG A 27 -5.27 -8.23 -9.20
CA ARG A 27 -6.07 -9.27 -9.87
C ARG A 27 -6.76 -8.73 -11.11
N LEU A 28 -7.25 -7.49 -11.03
CA LEU A 28 -7.85 -6.81 -12.16
C LEU A 28 -6.79 -6.51 -13.23
N ALA A 29 -5.62 -6.01 -12.82
CA ALA A 29 -4.50 -5.73 -13.72
C ALA A 29 -3.91 -7.01 -14.37
N VAL A 30 -3.99 -8.17 -13.71
CA VAL A 30 -3.60 -9.47 -14.27
C VAL A 30 -4.60 -9.90 -15.35
N SER A 31 -5.90 -9.73 -15.10
CA SER A 31 -6.95 -10.09 -16.08
C SER A 31 -7.06 -9.11 -17.25
N TYR A 32 -6.74 -7.84 -17.01
CA TYR A 32 -6.79 -6.74 -17.99
C TYR A 32 -5.47 -5.94 -17.94
N PRO A 33 -4.37 -6.50 -18.48
CA PRO A 33 -3.04 -5.88 -18.48
C PRO A 33 -3.01 -4.46 -19.06
N GLU A 34 -3.88 -4.17 -20.02
CA GLU A 34 -3.99 -2.87 -20.68
C GLU A 34 -4.24 -1.71 -19.70
N ILE A 35 -4.85 -1.98 -18.55
CA ILE A 35 -5.06 -0.98 -17.49
C ILE A 35 -3.72 -0.62 -16.85
N CYS A 36 -2.89 -1.62 -16.53
CA CYS A 36 -1.57 -1.41 -15.96
C CYS A 36 -0.63 -0.71 -16.96
N GLU A 37 -0.69 -1.13 -18.23
CA GLU A 37 0.07 -0.50 -19.32
C GLU A 37 -0.26 0.98 -19.46
N MET A 38 -1.55 1.30 -19.54
CA MET A 38 -2.03 2.68 -19.68
C MET A 38 -1.61 3.54 -18.48
N GLN A 39 -1.77 3.03 -17.25
CA GLN A 39 -1.39 3.78 -16.04
C GLN A 39 0.12 3.99 -15.95
N ALA A 40 0.92 2.97 -16.24
CA ALA A 40 2.38 3.08 -16.25
C ALA A 40 2.85 4.12 -17.27
N ARG A 41 2.31 4.06 -18.50
CA ARG A 41 2.64 5.02 -19.56
C ARG A 41 2.28 6.44 -19.15
N ALA A 42 1.09 6.65 -18.58
CA ALA A 42 0.67 7.95 -18.08
C ALA A 42 1.61 8.51 -17.00
N ILE A 43 2.03 7.68 -16.03
CA ILE A 43 2.98 8.07 -14.98
C ILE A 43 4.31 8.50 -15.60
N PHE A 44 4.87 7.68 -16.49
CA PHE A 44 6.20 7.93 -17.04
C PHE A 44 6.22 9.11 -18.00
N GLU A 45 5.24 9.24 -18.90
CA GLU A 45 5.14 10.40 -19.78
C GLU A 45 4.97 11.70 -18.99
N ALA A 46 4.15 11.70 -17.94
CA ALA A 46 3.99 12.86 -17.06
C ALA A 46 5.29 13.19 -16.31
N ALA A 47 6.03 12.18 -15.83
CA ALA A 47 7.32 12.39 -15.17
C ALA A 47 8.35 13.02 -16.12
N VAL A 48 8.40 12.57 -17.37
CA VAL A 48 9.28 13.17 -18.40
C VAL A 48 8.92 14.62 -18.65
N GLU A 49 7.63 14.94 -18.82
CA GLU A 49 7.19 16.29 -19.12
C GLU A 49 7.44 17.24 -17.95
N ALA A 50 7.06 16.83 -16.74
CA ALA A 50 7.30 17.61 -15.52
C ALA A 50 8.80 17.85 -15.28
N ALA A 51 9.65 16.87 -15.54
CA ALA A 51 11.10 17.04 -15.40
C ALA A 51 11.67 18.05 -16.39
N LYS A 52 11.14 18.10 -17.62
CA LYS A 52 11.53 19.11 -18.62
C LYS A 52 11.07 20.51 -18.23
N GLU A 53 9.82 20.64 -17.78
CA GLU A 53 9.24 21.94 -17.41
C GLU A 53 9.92 22.55 -16.17
N THR A 54 10.19 21.71 -15.16
CA THR A 54 10.78 22.18 -13.89
C THR A 54 12.31 22.22 -13.90
N GLY A 55 12.95 21.59 -14.89
CA GLY A 55 14.40 21.38 -14.92
C GLY A 55 14.94 20.49 -13.79
N SER A 56 14.06 19.80 -13.06
CA SER A 56 14.38 18.97 -11.89
C SER A 56 13.95 17.52 -12.13
N ALA A 57 14.74 16.56 -11.66
CA ALA A 57 14.41 15.15 -11.81
C ALA A 57 13.15 14.78 -11.02
N VAL A 58 12.23 14.07 -11.68
CA VAL A 58 11.06 13.42 -11.05
C VAL A 58 11.33 11.93 -11.02
N VAL A 59 11.29 11.32 -9.83
CA VAL A 59 11.55 9.88 -9.62
C VAL A 59 10.26 9.20 -9.17
N PRO A 60 9.51 8.55 -10.08
CA PRO A 60 8.26 7.90 -9.74
C PRO A 60 8.45 6.64 -8.90
N GLU A 61 7.56 6.44 -7.94
CA GLU A 61 7.40 5.16 -7.22
C GLU A 61 6.06 4.54 -7.67
N VAL A 62 6.11 3.44 -8.43
CA VAL A 62 4.93 2.73 -8.92
C VAL A 62 4.60 1.58 -7.98
N MET A 63 3.44 1.64 -7.33
CA MET A 63 3.05 0.68 -6.31
C MET A 63 1.90 -0.22 -6.79
N VAL A 64 2.09 -1.54 -6.67
CA VAL A 64 1.05 -2.52 -7.02
C VAL A 64 0.25 -2.91 -5.77
N PRO A 65 -1.09 -2.74 -5.77
CA PRO A 65 -1.96 -3.09 -4.63
C PRO A 65 -2.40 -4.56 -4.64
N LEU A 66 -2.83 -5.06 -3.48
CA LEU A 66 -3.44 -6.36 -3.19
C LEU A 66 -2.59 -7.57 -3.60
N ILE A 67 -1.27 -7.41 -3.64
CA ILE A 67 -0.36 -8.51 -3.86
C ILE A 67 -0.45 -9.51 -2.70
N ALA A 68 -0.61 -10.78 -3.04
CA ALA A 68 -0.54 -11.89 -2.11
C ALA A 68 0.62 -12.85 -2.48
N TRP A 69 0.96 -12.98 -3.76
CA TRP A 69 2.04 -13.81 -4.27
C TRP A 69 3.09 -12.98 -5.02
N ARG A 70 4.37 -13.35 -4.85
CA ARG A 70 5.47 -12.73 -5.61
C ARG A 70 5.23 -12.77 -7.12
N SER A 71 4.70 -13.86 -7.66
CA SER A 71 4.44 -14.03 -9.09
C SER A 71 3.43 -13.01 -9.65
N GLU A 72 2.48 -12.54 -8.84
CA GLU A 72 1.57 -11.46 -9.24
C GLU A 72 2.34 -10.15 -9.43
N LEU A 73 3.27 -9.85 -8.50
CA LEU A 73 4.12 -8.68 -8.59
C LEU A 73 5.10 -8.79 -9.75
N ASP A 74 5.71 -9.96 -9.98
CA ASP A 74 6.64 -10.19 -11.08
C ASP A 74 5.99 -9.93 -12.44
N LEU A 75 4.78 -10.46 -12.64
CA LEU A 75 4.02 -10.26 -13.87
C LEU A 75 3.77 -8.76 -14.13
N LEU A 76 3.23 -8.06 -13.14
CA LEU A 76 2.86 -6.64 -13.29
C LEU A 76 4.09 -5.73 -13.35
N LYS A 77 5.15 -6.05 -12.61
CA LYS A 77 6.44 -5.35 -12.72
C LYS A 77 7.02 -5.49 -14.12
N GLY A 78 6.93 -6.67 -14.74
CA GLY A 78 7.37 -6.88 -16.12
C GLY A 78 6.66 -5.96 -17.11
N ILE A 79 5.34 -5.79 -16.95
CA ILE A 79 4.54 -4.86 -17.76
C ILE A 79 5.01 -3.41 -17.55
N ILE A 80 5.15 -2.98 -16.28
CA ILE A 80 5.58 -1.61 -15.93
C ILE A 80 6.97 -1.31 -16.50
N VAL A 81 7.92 -2.25 -16.39
CA VAL A 81 9.29 -2.09 -16.90
C VAL A 81 9.29 -1.97 -18.42
N ARG A 82 8.59 -2.85 -19.14
CA ARG A 82 8.48 -2.76 -20.60
C ARG A 82 7.93 -1.40 -21.04
N VAL A 83 6.88 -0.91 -20.39
CA VAL A 83 6.30 0.40 -20.73
C VAL A 83 7.25 1.55 -20.41
N ALA A 84 8.02 1.47 -19.33
CA ALA A 84 9.08 2.44 -19.04
C ALA A 84 10.13 2.45 -20.17
N GLU A 85 10.56 1.28 -20.64
CA GLU A 85 11.51 1.13 -21.74
C GLU A 85 10.97 1.78 -23.03
N GLU A 86 9.72 1.51 -23.41
CA GLU A 86 9.06 2.13 -24.56
C GLU A 86 9.06 3.67 -24.46
N VAL A 87 8.66 4.22 -23.30
CA VAL A 87 8.63 5.68 -23.09
C VAL A 87 10.04 6.27 -23.15
N GLN A 88 11.05 5.60 -22.59
CA GLN A 88 12.45 6.04 -22.66
C GLN A 88 12.95 6.10 -24.11
N GLU A 89 12.63 5.10 -24.92
CA GLU A 89 13.01 5.04 -26.34
C GLU A 89 12.32 6.14 -27.16
N GLU A 90 11.00 6.26 -27.02
CA GLU A 90 10.18 7.26 -27.74
C GLU A 90 10.61 8.70 -27.40
N ARG A 91 10.88 8.96 -26.11
CA ARG A 91 11.21 10.30 -25.62
C ARG A 91 12.71 10.58 -25.60
N LYS A 92 13.55 9.58 -25.85
CA LYS A 92 15.02 9.64 -25.80
C LYS A 92 15.54 10.19 -24.47
N VAL A 93 14.98 9.69 -23.38
CA VAL A 93 15.35 10.08 -22.00
C VAL A 93 15.61 8.83 -21.16
N ARG A 94 16.34 9.00 -20.06
CA ARG A 94 16.45 7.98 -19.01
C ARG A 94 15.47 8.29 -17.90
N LEU A 95 14.75 7.28 -17.45
CA LEU A 95 13.84 7.34 -16.31
C LEU A 95 14.46 6.60 -15.13
N ASP A 96 14.57 7.29 -14.00
CA ASP A 96 14.81 6.63 -12.72
C ASP A 96 13.45 6.47 -12.03
N TYR A 97 13.11 5.24 -11.65
CA TYR A 97 11.84 4.90 -10.99
C TYR A 97 12.02 3.65 -10.13
N GLN A 98 11.05 3.39 -9.26
CA GLN A 98 11.01 2.17 -8.44
C GLN A 98 9.67 1.48 -8.61
N VAL A 99 9.68 0.14 -8.57
CA VAL A 99 8.45 -0.65 -8.48
C VAL A 99 8.38 -1.37 -7.14
N GLY A 100 7.34 -1.07 -6.38
CA GLY A 100 7.08 -1.64 -5.06
C GLY A 100 5.65 -2.16 -4.95
N THR A 101 5.26 -2.52 -3.73
CA THR A 101 3.94 -3.08 -3.49
C THR A 101 3.36 -2.67 -2.16
N MET A 102 2.03 -2.67 -2.10
CA MET A 102 1.32 -2.54 -0.85
C MET A 102 1.34 -3.87 -0.08
N ILE A 103 1.69 -3.83 1.21
CA ILE A 103 1.54 -4.95 2.13
C ILE A 103 0.24 -4.75 2.90
N GLU A 104 -0.82 -5.33 2.38
CA GLU A 104 -2.20 -5.15 2.87
C GLU A 104 -2.99 -6.45 2.98
N LEU A 105 -2.33 -7.59 2.75
CA LEU A 105 -2.88 -8.93 2.95
C LEU A 105 -1.99 -9.71 3.91
N PRO A 106 -2.55 -10.50 4.85
CA PRO A 106 -1.77 -11.29 5.80
C PRO A 106 -0.79 -12.23 5.11
N ARG A 107 -1.16 -12.83 3.97
CA ARG A 107 -0.25 -13.66 3.18
C ARG A 107 0.98 -12.88 2.70
N ALA A 108 0.81 -11.62 2.29
CA ALA A 108 1.90 -10.79 1.82
C ALA A 108 2.89 -10.49 2.96
N ALA A 109 2.37 -10.18 4.15
CA ALA A 109 3.20 -10.01 5.34
C ALA A 109 3.97 -11.28 5.70
N LEU A 110 3.29 -12.43 5.71
CA LEU A 110 3.91 -13.73 6.00
C LEU A 110 4.91 -14.17 4.92
N ARG A 111 4.76 -13.76 3.66
CA ARG A 111 5.68 -14.09 2.56
C ARG A 111 6.53 -12.90 2.10
N ALA A 112 6.71 -11.90 2.96
CA ALA A 112 7.41 -10.67 2.63
C ALA A 112 8.86 -10.90 2.14
N GLU A 113 9.56 -11.92 2.64
CA GLU A 113 10.92 -12.27 2.18
C GLU A 113 10.93 -12.61 0.69
N GLU A 114 9.92 -13.33 0.19
CA GLU A 114 9.83 -13.68 -1.24
C GLU A 114 9.45 -12.47 -2.07
N ILE A 115 8.49 -11.67 -1.60
CA ILE A 115 7.98 -10.50 -2.32
C ILE A 115 9.06 -9.42 -2.45
N ALA A 116 9.89 -9.23 -1.41
CA ALA A 116 10.98 -8.24 -1.39
C ALA A 116 12.13 -8.55 -2.37
N GLN A 117 12.21 -9.77 -2.91
CA GLN A 117 13.13 -10.07 -4.00
C GLN A 117 12.79 -9.26 -5.25
N SER A 118 11.51 -8.96 -5.46
CA SER A 118 11.01 -8.23 -6.63
C SER A 118 10.63 -6.78 -6.32
N ALA A 119 10.06 -6.53 -5.14
CA ALA A 119 9.69 -5.18 -4.69
C ALA A 119 10.89 -4.36 -4.22
N GLU A 120 10.90 -3.08 -4.57
CA GLU A 120 11.95 -2.12 -4.16
C GLU A 120 11.56 -1.32 -2.90
N PHE A 121 10.27 -1.27 -2.60
CA PHE A 121 9.70 -0.71 -1.38
C PHE A 121 8.41 -1.43 -0.98
N PHE A 122 8.06 -1.36 0.30
CA PHE A 122 6.74 -1.73 0.82
C PHE A 122 6.03 -0.51 1.39
N SER A 123 4.72 -0.42 1.11
CA SER A 123 3.82 0.47 1.86
C SER A 123 2.78 -0.38 2.56
N PHE A 124 2.66 -0.27 3.88
CA PHE A 124 1.64 -0.97 4.63
C PHE A 124 0.28 -0.30 4.43
N GLY A 125 -0.61 -1.00 3.72
CA GLY A 125 -2.01 -0.63 3.56
C GLY A 125 -2.80 -1.10 4.76
N THR A 126 -2.59 -0.46 5.90
CA THR A 126 -3.05 -0.96 7.20
C THR A 126 -4.57 -0.99 7.34
N ASN A 127 -5.31 -0.22 6.54
CA ASN A 127 -6.78 -0.34 6.51
C ASN A 127 -7.19 -1.75 6.05
N ASP A 128 -6.77 -2.16 4.85
CA ASP A 128 -7.08 -3.49 4.30
C ASP A 128 -6.39 -4.63 5.08
N LEU A 129 -5.19 -4.39 5.61
CA LEU A 129 -4.52 -5.35 6.48
C LEU A 129 -5.32 -5.59 7.77
N THR A 130 -5.88 -4.53 8.38
CA THR A 130 -6.74 -4.64 9.57
C THR A 130 -8.02 -5.40 9.24
N GLN A 131 -8.67 -5.07 8.11
CA GLN A 131 -9.89 -5.76 7.68
C GLN A 131 -9.67 -7.27 7.54
N THR A 132 -8.58 -7.66 6.88
CA THR A 132 -8.30 -9.06 6.57
C THR A 132 -7.68 -9.83 7.74
N CYS A 133 -6.92 -9.17 8.61
CA CYS A 133 -6.38 -9.76 9.82
C CYS A 133 -7.47 -10.04 10.87
N LEU A 134 -8.38 -9.06 11.07
CA LEU A 134 -9.40 -9.14 12.11
C LEU A 134 -10.75 -9.68 11.61
N GLY A 135 -10.90 -9.90 10.30
CA GLY A 135 -12.16 -10.35 9.71
C GLY A 135 -13.26 -9.29 9.76
N LEU A 136 -12.89 -8.01 9.60
CA LEU A 136 -13.79 -6.87 9.72
C LEU A 136 -14.00 -6.18 8.38
N SER A 137 -15.27 -5.90 8.04
CA SER A 137 -15.60 -4.92 7.01
C SER A 137 -15.68 -3.55 7.67
N ARG A 138 -14.85 -2.59 7.23
CA ARG A 138 -14.84 -1.23 7.78
C ARG A 138 -16.21 -0.56 7.67
N ASP A 139 -16.91 -0.80 6.57
CA ASP A 139 -18.23 -0.21 6.29
C ASP A 139 -19.32 -0.77 7.21
N ASP A 140 -19.15 -2.00 7.71
CA ASP A 140 -20.13 -2.67 8.59
C ASP A 140 -19.73 -2.63 10.07
N ALA A 141 -18.44 -2.42 10.38
CA ALA A 141 -17.90 -2.53 11.73
C ALA A 141 -18.48 -1.50 12.71
N GLY A 142 -18.92 -0.34 12.21
CA GLY A 142 -19.58 0.69 13.02
C GLY A 142 -20.83 0.19 13.77
N ARG A 143 -21.43 -0.93 13.35
CA ARG A 143 -22.60 -1.53 14.01
C ARG A 143 -22.29 -2.20 15.35
N PHE A 144 -21.04 -2.63 15.58
CA PHE A 144 -20.68 -3.38 16.78
C PHE A 144 -19.43 -2.85 17.50
N LEU A 145 -18.54 -2.11 16.83
CA LEU A 145 -17.33 -1.56 17.46
C LEU A 145 -17.60 -0.71 18.72
N PRO A 146 -18.68 0.11 18.80
CA PRO A 146 -19.02 0.81 20.05
C PRO A 146 -19.32 -0.13 21.22
N ALA A 147 -19.93 -1.30 20.95
CA ALA A 147 -20.17 -2.30 21.99
C ALA A 147 -18.87 -3.00 22.43
N TYR A 148 -17.93 -3.23 21.51
CA TYR A 148 -16.62 -3.82 21.82
C TYR A 148 -15.76 -2.88 22.66
N THR A 149 -15.76 -1.59 22.34
CA THR A 149 -15.05 -0.57 23.15
C THR A 149 -15.74 -0.35 24.49
N GLY A 150 -17.08 -0.28 24.53
CA GLY A 150 -17.85 -0.16 25.77
C GLY A 150 -17.68 -1.35 26.73
N SER A 151 -17.50 -2.55 26.20
CA SER A 151 -17.21 -3.78 26.97
C SER A 151 -15.72 -4.00 27.25
N LYS A 152 -14.85 -3.09 26.80
CA LYS A 152 -13.38 -3.18 26.92
C LYS A 152 -12.77 -4.44 26.27
N ILE A 153 -13.45 -5.03 25.28
CA ILE A 153 -12.85 -6.06 24.42
C ILE A 153 -11.76 -5.42 23.56
N LEU A 154 -12.00 -4.19 23.08
CA LEU A 154 -11.01 -3.37 22.40
C LEU A 154 -10.84 -2.07 23.19
N GLU A 155 -9.59 -1.61 23.32
CA GLU A 155 -9.32 -0.30 23.94
C GLU A 155 -9.75 0.86 23.03
N THR A 156 -9.62 0.68 21.71
CA THR A 156 -9.90 1.69 20.70
C THR A 156 -10.37 1.03 19.41
N ASP A 157 -10.98 1.83 18.53
CA ASP A 157 -11.28 1.42 17.17
C ASP A 157 -9.97 1.05 16.42
N PRO A 158 -9.84 -0.20 15.92
CA PRO A 158 -8.62 -0.68 15.26
C PRO A 158 -8.40 -0.05 13.88
N PHE A 159 -9.36 0.69 13.33
CA PHE A 159 -9.18 1.49 12.12
C PHE A 159 -8.70 2.92 12.38
N MET A 160 -8.61 3.33 13.65
CA MET A 160 -8.14 4.65 14.07
C MET A 160 -6.73 4.60 14.65
N SER A 161 -6.42 3.57 15.41
CA SER A 161 -5.10 3.28 15.98
C SER A 161 -4.79 1.81 15.74
N ILE A 162 -3.57 1.53 15.31
CA ILE A 162 -3.16 0.18 14.93
C ILE A 162 -3.32 -0.78 16.11
N ASP A 163 -3.89 -1.95 15.83
CA ASP A 163 -3.81 -3.10 16.72
C ASP A 163 -2.36 -3.62 16.70
N VAL A 164 -1.60 -3.30 17.75
CA VAL A 164 -0.17 -3.64 17.83
C VAL A 164 0.04 -5.15 17.97
N GLU A 165 -0.85 -5.86 18.65
CA GLU A 165 -0.66 -7.27 19.00
C GLU A 165 -1.02 -8.22 17.85
N GLY A 166 -2.00 -7.88 17.00
CA GLY A 166 -2.35 -8.66 15.82
C GLY A 166 -1.81 -8.05 14.52
N VAL A 167 -2.40 -6.94 14.07
CA VAL A 167 -2.02 -6.29 12.80
C VAL A 167 -0.57 -5.81 12.83
N GLY A 168 -0.12 -5.29 13.97
CA GLY A 168 1.26 -4.87 14.20
C GLY A 168 2.26 -6.02 14.10
N GLU A 169 1.91 -7.21 14.61
CA GLU A 169 2.76 -8.39 14.47
C GLU A 169 2.98 -8.75 12.98
N LEU A 170 1.94 -8.68 12.16
CA LEU A 170 2.07 -8.87 10.71
C LEU A 170 3.00 -7.81 10.08
N MET A 171 2.88 -6.55 10.49
CA MET A 171 3.78 -5.49 10.01
C MET A 171 5.23 -5.75 10.40
N ALA A 172 5.48 -6.16 11.66
CA ALA A 172 6.82 -6.46 12.16
C ALA A 172 7.45 -7.65 11.40
N ILE A 173 6.70 -8.74 11.21
CA ILE A 173 7.12 -9.90 10.42
C ILE A 173 7.49 -9.47 9.00
N ALA A 174 6.65 -8.64 8.37
CA ALA A 174 6.87 -8.20 7.00
C ALA A 174 8.11 -7.30 6.87
N ALA A 175 8.31 -6.39 7.82
CA ALA A 175 9.47 -5.50 7.86
C ALA A 175 10.77 -6.29 8.03
N GLU A 176 10.82 -7.22 8.98
CA GLU A 176 11.96 -8.11 9.23
C GLU A 176 12.28 -8.96 7.99
N ARG A 177 11.29 -9.71 7.50
CA ARG A 177 11.45 -10.63 6.36
C ARG A 177 11.78 -9.88 5.07
N GLY A 178 11.16 -8.74 4.84
CA GLY A 178 11.45 -7.89 3.69
C GLY A 178 12.89 -7.40 3.70
N ARG A 179 13.37 -6.88 4.83
CA ARG A 179 14.76 -6.42 4.96
C ARG A 179 15.79 -7.55 4.96
N LYS A 180 15.41 -8.74 5.42
CA LYS A 180 16.25 -9.95 5.28
C LYS A 180 16.55 -10.28 3.82
N ALA A 181 15.56 -10.17 2.93
CA ALA A 181 15.76 -10.37 1.50
C ALA A 181 16.42 -9.16 0.81
N ARG A 182 16.10 -7.93 1.24
CA ARG A 182 16.62 -6.68 0.68
C ARG A 182 16.96 -5.70 1.79
N ALA A 183 18.23 -5.64 2.19
CA ALA A 183 18.68 -4.85 3.34
C ALA A 183 18.32 -3.35 3.28
N LYS A 184 18.23 -2.77 2.08
CA LYS A 184 17.85 -1.36 1.84
C LYS A 184 16.40 -1.20 1.37
N LEU A 185 15.53 -2.17 1.68
CA LEU A 185 14.11 -2.08 1.34
C LEU A 185 13.50 -0.90 2.10
N LYS A 186 12.97 0.07 1.35
CA LYS A 186 12.22 1.20 1.90
C LYS A 186 10.86 0.68 2.41
N LEU A 187 10.54 0.99 3.65
CA LEU A 187 9.29 0.59 4.31
C LEU A 187 8.53 1.85 4.71
N GLY A 188 7.25 1.92 4.38
CA GLY A 188 6.39 2.97 4.91
C GLY A 188 4.99 2.47 5.19
N ILE A 189 4.16 3.35 5.72
CA ILE A 189 2.75 3.12 6.00
C ILE A 189 1.91 4.22 5.35
N CYS A 190 0.74 3.85 4.84
CA CYS A 190 -0.25 4.79 4.33
C CYS A 190 -1.62 4.55 4.97
N GLY A 191 -2.44 5.59 5.02
CA GLY A 191 -3.82 5.53 5.51
C GLY A 191 -4.00 6.23 6.85
N GLU A 192 -5.07 5.89 7.56
CA GLU A 192 -5.49 6.61 8.77
C GLU A 192 -4.47 6.49 9.91
N HIS A 193 -3.89 5.30 10.07
CA HIS A 193 -2.88 5.02 11.09
C HIS A 193 -1.61 5.86 10.90
N GLY A 194 -1.28 6.27 9.68
CA GLY A 194 -0.11 7.11 9.40
C GLY A 194 -0.18 8.52 10.02
N GLY A 195 -1.35 8.93 10.53
CA GLY A 195 -1.53 10.20 11.24
C GLY A 195 -1.89 10.04 12.72
N ASP A 196 -1.86 8.82 13.26
CA ASP A 196 -2.16 8.54 14.66
C ASP A 196 -0.87 8.44 15.50
N PRO A 197 -0.68 9.25 16.56
CA PRO A 197 0.56 9.26 17.33
C PRO A 197 0.99 7.92 17.92
N LYS A 198 0.04 7.07 18.36
CA LYS A 198 0.37 5.74 18.91
C LYS A 198 0.88 4.82 17.81
N SER A 199 0.18 4.79 16.68
CA SER A 199 0.54 4.02 15.49
C SER A 199 1.90 4.46 14.92
N ILE A 200 2.19 5.77 14.91
CA ILE A 200 3.48 6.30 14.47
C ILE A 200 4.60 5.86 15.40
N ALA A 201 4.39 5.90 16.71
CA ALA A 201 5.38 5.40 17.67
C ALA A 201 5.68 3.90 17.47
N PHE A 202 4.66 3.11 17.15
CA PHE A 202 4.85 1.71 16.76
C PHE A 202 5.61 1.56 15.45
N CYS A 203 5.30 2.36 14.43
CA CYS A 203 6.01 2.35 13.15
C CYS A 203 7.51 2.66 13.31
N GLU A 204 7.85 3.62 14.18
CA GLU A 204 9.24 3.93 14.54
C GLU A 204 9.92 2.72 15.22
N ALA A 205 9.23 2.05 16.15
CA ALA A 205 9.75 0.88 16.86
C ALA A 205 10.01 -0.33 15.93
N VAL A 206 9.14 -0.53 14.93
CA VAL A 206 9.35 -1.54 13.86
C VAL A 206 10.43 -1.09 12.86
N GLY A 207 10.78 0.20 12.86
CA GLY A 207 11.82 0.78 12.02
C GLY A 207 11.35 1.10 10.60
N LEU A 208 10.10 1.52 10.40
CA LEU A 208 9.65 2.07 9.12
C LEU A 208 10.42 3.35 8.77
N ASP A 209 10.62 3.59 7.47
CA ASP A 209 11.36 4.75 6.94
C ASP A 209 10.48 6.01 6.82
N TYR A 210 9.17 5.85 6.66
CA TYR A 210 8.23 6.98 6.61
C TYR A 210 6.80 6.61 7.02
N VAL A 211 6.03 7.65 7.36
CA VAL A 211 4.57 7.58 7.52
C VAL A 211 3.91 8.54 6.53
N SER A 212 2.78 8.13 5.94
CA SER A 212 2.01 8.93 4.99
C SER A 212 0.57 9.08 5.48
N CYS A 213 0.09 10.32 5.54
CA CYS A 213 -1.23 10.68 6.07
C CYS A 213 -1.85 11.84 5.27
N SER A 214 -3.13 12.12 5.55
CA SER A 214 -3.83 13.23 4.91
C SER A 214 -3.15 14.58 5.21
N PRO A 215 -3.25 15.58 4.31
CA PRO A 215 -2.49 16.83 4.43
C PRO A 215 -2.62 17.54 5.79
N PHE A 216 -3.82 17.57 6.36
CA PHE A 216 -4.08 18.21 7.65
C PHE A 216 -3.46 17.47 8.85
N ARG A 217 -3.15 16.17 8.71
CA ARG A 217 -2.50 15.36 9.75
C ARG A 217 -0.98 15.42 9.68
N VAL A 218 -0.39 15.99 8.62
CA VAL A 218 1.07 16.09 8.45
C VAL A 218 1.77 16.76 9.65
N PRO A 219 1.29 17.91 10.19
CA PRO A 219 1.93 18.52 11.36
C PRO A 219 1.91 17.61 12.60
N ILE A 220 0.80 16.90 12.82
CA ILE A 220 0.64 15.94 13.93
C ILE A 220 1.61 14.76 13.73
N ALA A 221 1.68 14.22 12.52
CA ALA A 221 2.56 13.10 12.21
C ALA A 221 4.04 13.45 12.43
N ARG A 222 4.47 14.65 12.01
CA ARG A 222 5.83 15.15 12.25
C ARG A 222 6.15 15.28 13.74
N LEU A 223 5.24 15.83 14.53
CA LEU A 223 5.42 15.96 15.97
C LEU A 223 5.49 14.59 16.65
N ALA A 224 4.59 13.68 16.29
CA ALA A 224 4.55 12.33 16.83
C ALA A 224 5.82 11.54 16.50
N ALA A 225 6.29 11.59 15.25
CA ALA A 225 7.54 10.95 14.83
C ALA A 225 8.75 11.50 15.61
N ALA A 226 8.84 12.81 15.80
CA ALA A 226 9.90 13.42 16.61
C ALA A 226 9.85 12.95 18.08
N GLN A 227 8.65 12.89 18.67
CA GLN A 227 8.47 12.39 20.04
C GLN A 227 8.84 10.91 20.16
N ALA A 228 8.48 10.09 19.17
CA ALA A 228 8.82 8.67 19.14
C ALA A 228 10.35 8.47 19.07
N ALA A 229 11.03 9.16 18.16
CA ALA A 229 12.48 9.10 18.01
C ALA A 229 13.22 9.57 19.28
N VAL A 230 12.75 10.64 19.94
CA VAL A 230 13.34 11.11 21.21
C VAL A 230 13.17 10.08 22.32
N LYS A 231 11.99 9.46 22.44
CA LYS A 231 11.74 8.42 23.44
C LYS A 231 12.62 7.19 23.22
N MET A 232 12.75 6.73 21.97
CA MET A 232 13.59 5.57 21.66
C MET A 232 15.05 5.79 22.02
N ARG A 233 15.59 6.99 21.74
CA ARG A 233 16.97 7.36 22.12
C ARG A 233 17.19 7.43 23.63
N ALA A 234 16.15 7.72 24.41
CA ALA A 234 16.25 7.75 25.87
C ALA A 234 16.23 6.34 26.49
N THR A 235 15.72 5.34 25.75
CA THR A 235 15.60 3.94 26.19
C THR A 235 16.68 3.00 25.64
N SER A 236 17.44 3.44 24.64
CA SER A 236 18.56 2.72 24.02
C SER A 236 19.90 3.06 24.67
#